data_AF-K0PZZ2-F1
#
_entry.id   AF-K0PZZ2-F1
#
_cell.length_a   1.000
_cell.length_b   1.000
_cell.length_c   1.000
_cell.angle_alpha   90.00
_cell.angle_beta   90.00
_cell.angle_gamma   90.00
#
_symmetry.space_group_name_H-M   'P 1'
#
loop_
_entity.id
_entity.type
_entity.pdbx_description
1 polymer ?
#
loop_
_entity_poly.entity_id
_entity_poly.type
_entity_poly.pdbx_seq_one_letter_code
_entity_poly.pdbx_strand_id
1 'polypeptide(L)'
;MSRFQMEAGKGSFQFSDPATGTRQHMRVFYFRPTSGVKAARIVIAMHGLDRAASDFRDVLVKRADEYGMIILVPEFDVEAFPDVYAYNYGNVRSGPGAAVAPRDHWSFGIVD
;
A
#
# COMPACT_ATOMS: atom_id res chain seq x y z
N MET A 1 7.89 -10.44 20.53
CA MET A 1 7.38 -10.04 19.20
C MET A 1 8.46 -10.36 18.18
N SER A 2 8.18 -11.20 17.19
CA SER A 2 9.14 -11.43 16.10
C SER A 2 9.22 -10.19 15.22
N ARG A 3 10.44 -9.78 14.86
CA ARG A 3 10.67 -8.68 13.94
C ARG A 3 10.44 -9.20 12.53
N PHE A 4 9.57 -8.55 11.76
CA PHE A 4 9.41 -8.88 10.34
C PHE A 4 10.73 -8.56 9.60
N GLN A 5 11.14 -9.49 8.72
CA GLN A 5 12.27 -9.32 7.81
C GLN A 5 11.80 -9.58 6.38
N MET A 6 12.14 -8.65 5.49
CA MET A 6 11.77 -8.73 4.09
C MET A 6 12.74 -9.65 3.34
N GLU A 7 12.23 -10.79 2.88
CA GLU A 7 13.01 -11.75 2.09
C GLU A 7 13.24 -11.24 0.67
N ALA A 8 14.27 -11.77 0.00
CA ALA A 8 14.57 -11.38 -1.37
C ALA A 8 13.46 -11.87 -2.32
N GLY A 9 13.20 -11.10 -3.38
CA GLY A 9 12.14 -11.39 -4.33
C GLY A 9 10.77 -10.89 -3.88
N LYS A 10 9.73 -11.65 -4.23
CA LYS A 10 8.33 -11.29 -4.05
C LYS A 10 7.81 -11.76 -2.69
N GLY A 11 7.11 -10.91 -1.96
CA GLY A 11 6.40 -11.31 -0.75
C GLY A 11 5.30 -10.34 -0.36
N SER A 12 4.80 -10.48 0.87
CA SER A 12 3.89 -9.52 1.50
C SER A 12 4.09 -9.48 3.01
N PHE A 13 3.62 -8.40 3.65
CA PHE A 13 3.51 -8.29 5.10
C PHE A 13 2.23 -7.55 5.50
N GLN A 14 1.86 -7.68 6.77
CA GLN A 14 0.76 -6.91 7.35
C GLN A 14 1.32 -5.60 7.92
N PHE A 15 0.76 -4.49 7.48
CA PHE A 15 1.03 -3.13 7.98
C PHE A 15 -0.12 -2.72 8.90
N SER A 16 0.19 -2.06 10.02
CA SER A 16 -0.86 -1.53 10.90
C SER A 16 -1.36 -0.21 10.33
N ASP A 17 -2.64 -0.15 10.01
CA ASP A 17 -3.27 1.06 9.48
C ASP A 17 -3.34 2.10 10.62
N PRO A 18 -2.70 3.28 10.47
CA PRO A 18 -2.75 4.33 11.49
C PRO A 18 -4.12 5.02 11.56
N ALA A 19 -4.97 4.86 10.56
CA ALA A 19 -6.29 5.47 10.56
C ALA A 19 -7.23 4.78 11.58
N THR A 20 -7.96 5.57 12.35
CA THR A 20 -8.98 5.08 13.27
C THR A 20 -10.18 4.55 12.50
N GLY A 21 -10.58 3.31 12.76
CA GLY A 21 -11.73 2.71 12.10
C GLY A 21 -11.82 1.19 12.29
N THR A 22 -12.59 0.55 11.41
CA THR A 22 -12.71 -0.92 11.36
C THR A 22 -11.45 -1.60 10.81
N ARG A 23 -10.57 -0.85 10.16
CA ARG A 23 -9.33 -1.34 9.56
C ARG A 23 -8.22 -1.24 10.60
N GLN A 24 -7.69 -2.38 11.02
CA GLN A 24 -6.55 -2.43 11.94
C GLN A 24 -5.25 -2.72 11.21
N HIS A 25 -5.34 -3.44 10.08
CA HIS A 25 -4.21 -3.86 9.28
C HIS A 25 -4.56 -3.84 7.80
N MET A 26 -3.55 -3.64 6.96
CA MET A 26 -3.62 -3.86 5.52
C MET A 26 -2.43 -4.68 5.05
N ARG A 27 -2.61 -5.43 3.97
CA ARG A 27 -1.51 -6.16 3.34
C ARG A 27 -0.71 -5.23 2.44
N VAL A 28 0.61 -5.32 2.51
CA VAL A 28 1.53 -4.65 1.58
C VAL A 28 2.30 -5.71 0.82
N PHE A 29 2.12 -5.76 -0.51
CA PHE A 29 2.92 -6.59 -1.38
C PHE A 29 4.25 -5.91 -1.66
N TYR A 30 5.33 -6.68 -1.68
CA TYR A 30 6.66 -6.12 -1.93
C TYR A 30 7.45 -6.88 -2.97
N PHE A 31 8.38 -6.18 -3.62
CA PHE A 31 9.54 -6.78 -4.25
C PHE A 31 10.80 -6.23 -3.59
N ARG A 32 11.71 -7.12 -3.18
CA ARG A 32 13.04 -6.77 -2.69
C ARG A 32 14.09 -7.31 -3.68
N PRO A 33 14.99 -6.46 -4.21
CA PRO A 33 16.04 -6.92 -5.11
C PRO A 33 17.02 -7.84 -4.38
N THR A 34 17.65 -8.75 -5.13
CA THR A 34 18.58 -9.75 -4.55
C THR A 34 19.92 -9.13 -4.13
N SER A 35 20.30 -8.00 -4.72
CA SER A 35 21.53 -7.26 -4.44
C SER A 35 21.25 -5.76 -4.32
N GLY A 36 22.23 -4.98 -3.85
CA GLY A 36 22.11 -3.51 -3.79
C GLY A 36 21.09 -2.96 -2.78
N VAL A 37 20.43 -3.80 -1.98
CA VAL A 37 19.31 -3.45 -1.08
C VAL A 37 19.62 -2.26 -0.17
N LYS A 38 20.86 -2.13 0.32
CA LYS A 38 21.26 -1.02 1.22
C LYS A 38 21.19 0.36 0.55
N ALA A 39 21.31 0.42 -0.77
CA ALA A 39 21.24 1.64 -1.57
C ALA A 39 19.95 1.71 -2.40
N ALA A 40 19.05 0.72 -2.23
CA ALA A 40 17.87 0.61 -3.05
C ALA A 40 16.90 1.76 -2.78
N ARG A 41 16.35 2.34 -3.85
CA ARG A 41 15.26 3.31 -3.74
C ARG A 41 13.98 2.59 -3.37
N ILE A 42 13.16 3.19 -2.52
CA ILE A 42 11.84 2.68 -2.20
C ILE A 42 10.84 3.35 -3.14
N VAL A 43 9.99 2.55 -3.77
CA VAL A 43 8.87 3.00 -4.60
C VAL A 43 7.59 2.46 -3.98
N ILE A 44 6.71 3.36 -3.57
CA ILE A 44 5.34 3.03 -3.19
C ILE A 44 4.49 3.18 -4.45
N ALA A 45 3.87 2.09 -4.88
CA ALA A 45 3.04 2.06 -6.08
C ALA A 45 1.58 1.80 -5.71
N MET A 46 0.67 2.53 -6.37
CA MET A 46 -0.76 2.49 -6.10
C MET A 46 -1.46 1.77 -7.26
N HIS A 47 -2.13 0.65 -6.98
CA HIS A 47 -2.81 -0.14 -8.01
C HIS A 47 -4.01 0.61 -8.62
N GLY A 48 -4.55 0.07 -9.72
CA GLY A 48 -5.67 0.68 -10.42
C GLY A 48 -7.04 0.28 -9.87
N LEU A 49 -8.04 0.42 -10.74
CA LEU A 49 -9.45 0.12 -10.49
C LEU A 49 -9.70 -1.35 -10.10
N ASP A 50 -8.89 -2.27 -10.64
CA ASP A 50 -9.00 -3.72 -10.42
C ASP A 50 -8.65 -4.18 -9.00
N ARG A 51 -8.01 -3.30 -8.21
CA ARG A 51 -7.55 -3.59 -6.84
C ARG A 51 -6.54 -4.74 -6.76
N ALA A 52 -5.89 -5.05 -7.88
CA ALA A 52 -4.98 -6.19 -8.00
C ALA A 52 -3.56 -5.81 -7.57
N ALA A 53 -3.36 -5.58 -6.27
CA ALA A 53 -2.08 -5.10 -5.72
C ALA A 53 -0.90 -6.06 -5.98
N SER A 54 -1.11 -7.37 -5.86
CA SER A 54 -0.08 -8.39 -6.16
C SER A 54 0.35 -8.36 -7.63
N ASP A 55 -0.62 -8.29 -8.53
CA ASP A 55 -0.37 -8.29 -9.98
C ASP A 55 0.33 -6.98 -10.39
N PHE A 56 -0.07 -5.87 -9.78
CA PHE A 56 0.59 -4.59 -10.00
C PHE A 56 2.05 -4.60 -9.52
N ARG A 57 2.35 -5.24 -8.38
CA ARG A 57 3.73 -5.49 -7.95
C ARG A 57 4.48 -6.32 -9.00
N ASP A 58 3.88 -7.39 -9.51
CA ASP A 58 4.49 -8.29 -10.49
C ASP A 58 4.89 -7.57 -11.80
N VAL A 59 4.08 -6.61 -12.26
CA VAL A 59 4.41 -5.75 -13.42
C VAL A 59 5.69 -4.93 -13.18
N LEU A 60 5.94 -4.51 -11.95
CA LEU A 60 7.07 -3.64 -11.61
C LEU A 60 8.37 -4.40 -11.34
N VAL A 61 8.32 -5.70 -11.06
CA VAL A 61 9.48 -6.54 -10.66
C VAL A 61 10.67 -6.39 -11.59
N LYS A 62 10.45 -6.49 -12.91
CA LYS A 62 11.56 -6.47 -13.87
C LYS A 62 12.36 -5.17 -13.78
N ARG A 63 11.67 -4.02 -13.73
CA ARG A 63 12.32 -2.71 -13.62
C ARG A 63 12.91 -2.48 -12.24
N ALA A 64 12.24 -2.98 -11.21
CA ALA A 64 12.74 -2.89 -9.85
C ALA A 64 14.05 -3.64 -9.67
N ASP A 65 14.20 -4.83 -10.25
CA ASP A 65 15.45 -5.58 -10.20
C ASP A 65 16.55 -4.89 -11.00
N GLU A 66 16.24 -4.42 -12.22
CA GLU A 66 17.17 -3.71 -13.10
C GLU A 66 17.76 -2.43 -12.47
N TYR A 67 16.93 -1.67 -11.76
CA TYR A 67 17.34 -0.39 -11.16
C TYR A 67 17.61 -0.47 -9.65
N GLY A 68 17.58 -1.66 -9.05
CA GLY A 68 17.79 -1.85 -7.62
C GLY A 68 16.78 -1.09 -6.77
N MET A 69 15.48 -1.29 -7.00
CA MET A 69 14.40 -0.66 -6.25
C MET A 69 13.66 -1.68 -5.39
N ILE A 70 13.28 -1.26 -4.19
CA ILE A 70 12.27 -1.95 -3.38
C ILE A 70 10.91 -1.40 -3.81
N ILE A 71 10.00 -2.30 -4.18
CA ILE A 71 8.61 -1.93 -4.50
C ILE A 71 7.74 -2.28 -3.30
N LEU A 72 6.85 -1.37 -2.92
CA LEU A 72 5.78 -1.58 -1.95
C LEU A 72 4.45 -1.24 -2.62
N VAL A 73 3.49 -2.15 -2.57
CA VAL A 73 2.14 -1.96 -3.11
C VAL A 73 1.14 -2.26 -1.99
N PRO A 74 0.67 -1.23 -1.28
CA PRO A 74 -0.39 -1.41 -0.29
C PRO A 74 -1.67 -1.86 -0.98
N GLU A 75 -2.33 -2.87 -0.42
CA GLU A 75 -3.57 -3.43 -0.93
C GLU A 75 -4.75 -2.64 -0.36
N PHE A 76 -5.26 -1.69 -1.14
CA PHE A 76 -6.51 -1.00 -0.85
C PHE A 76 -7.68 -1.85 -1.37
N ASP A 77 -7.95 -2.95 -0.64
CA ASP A 77 -8.98 -3.93 -0.96
C ASP A 77 -10.40 -3.33 -0.93
N VAL A 78 -11.35 -3.98 -1.60
CA VAL A 78 -12.70 -3.46 -1.77
C VAL A 78 -13.53 -3.56 -0.49
N GLU A 79 -13.22 -4.49 0.40
CA GLU A 79 -13.92 -4.67 1.66
C GLU A 79 -13.64 -3.50 2.61
N ALA A 80 -12.37 -3.12 2.71
CA ALA A 80 -11.92 -1.99 3.48
C ALA A 80 -12.20 -0.67 2.73
N PHE A 81 -11.87 -0.57 1.44
CA PHE A 81 -11.95 0.66 0.63
C PHE A 81 -12.97 0.51 -0.52
N PRO A 82 -14.28 0.53 -0.23
CA PRO A 82 -15.32 0.08 -1.17
C PRO A 82 -15.54 0.99 -2.38
N ASP A 83 -15.06 2.24 -2.33
CA ASP A 83 -15.38 3.22 -3.36
C ASP A 83 -14.24 4.22 -3.61
N VAL A 84 -14.51 5.14 -4.54
CA VAL A 84 -13.61 6.24 -4.92
C VAL A 84 -13.33 7.20 -3.76
N TYR A 85 -14.27 7.35 -2.83
CA TYR A 85 -14.12 8.23 -1.69
C TYR A 85 -13.14 7.66 -0.67
N ALA A 86 -13.28 6.37 -0.35
CA ALA A 86 -12.40 5.66 0.56
C ALA A 86 -10.98 5.53 -0.01
N TYR A 87 -10.83 5.23 -1.31
CA TYR A 87 -9.52 5.05 -1.94
C TYR A 87 -8.93 6.33 -2.52
N ASN A 88 -9.50 6.82 -3.63
CA ASN A 88 -8.90 7.88 -4.42
C ASN A 88 -8.92 9.24 -3.70
N TYR A 89 -9.96 9.47 -2.89
CA TYR A 89 -10.12 10.73 -2.14
C TYR A 89 -9.74 10.61 -0.66
N GLY A 90 -9.09 9.50 -0.28
CA GLY A 90 -8.47 9.33 1.04
C GLY A 90 -9.44 9.40 2.22
N ASN A 91 -10.71 9.05 2.00
CA ASN A 91 -11.76 9.02 3.02
C ASN A 91 -12.04 10.37 3.70
N VAL A 92 -11.73 11.50 3.02
CA VAL A 92 -11.98 12.85 3.55
C VAL A 92 -13.48 13.14 3.67
N ARG A 93 -14.28 12.59 2.75
CA ARG A 93 -15.75 12.65 2.73
C ARG A 93 -16.26 11.33 2.16
N SER A 94 -17.43 10.88 2.58
CA SER A 94 -18.07 9.66 2.04
C SER A 94 -18.97 9.89 0.83
N GLY A 95 -19.09 11.13 0.34
CA GLY A 95 -19.96 11.46 -0.77
C GLY A 95 -20.14 12.97 -1.00
N PRO A 96 -20.86 13.35 -2.06
CA PRO A 96 -21.21 14.75 -2.31
C PRO A 96 -22.07 15.29 -1.15
N GLY A 97 -21.71 16.48 -0.64
CA GLY A 97 -22.43 17.09 0.48
C GLY A 97 -22.18 16.47 1.86
N ALA A 98 -21.48 15.33 1.94
CA ALA A 98 -21.10 14.74 3.22
C ALA A 98 -20.16 15.67 4.01
N ALA A 99 -20.25 15.64 5.33
CA ALA A 99 -19.34 16.34 6.21
C ALA A 99 -17.90 15.81 6.03
N VAL A 100 -16.92 16.65 6.34
CA VAL A 100 -15.51 16.24 6.35
C VAL A 100 -15.30 15.28 7.52
N ALA A 101 -14.74 14.11 7.25
CA ALA A 101 -14.39 13.13 8.27
C ALA A 101 -13.27 13.68 9.17
N PRO A 102 -13.22 13.27 10.45
CA PRO A 102 -12.06 13.50 11.31
C PRO A 102 -10.76 13.08 10.63
N ARG A 103 -9.67 13.81 10.86
CA ARG A 103 -8.38 13.59 10.18
C ARG A 103 -7.78 12.21 10.45
N ASP A 104 -8.01 11.68 11.65
CA ASP A 104 -7.61 10.33 12.04
C ASP A 104 -8.36 9.23 11.28
N HIS A 105 -9.45 9.53 10.57
CA HIS A 105 -10.11 8.59 9.65
C HIS A 105 -9.57 8.66 8.22
N TRP A 106 -8.65 9.59 7.90
CA TRP A 106 -8.17 9.77 6.53
C TRP A 106 -7.13 8.71 6.17
N SER A 107 -7.18 8.23 4.93
CA SER A 107 -6.27 7.18 4.47
C SER A 107 -4.93 7.70 3.93
N PHE A 108 -4.74 9.02 3.83
CA PHE A 108 -3.50 9.61 3.32
C PHE A 108 -2.28 9.30 4.20
N GLY A 109 -2.46 9.21 5.53
CA GLY A 109 -1.39 8.88 6.47
C GLY A 109 -0.85 7.44 6.35
N ILE A 110 -1.42 6.60 5.50
CA ILE A 110 -0.92 5.26 5.22
C ILE A 110 0.42 5.31 4.45
N VAL A 111 0.62 6.34 3.62
CA VAL A 111 1.77 6.45 2.71
C VAL A 111 2.59 7.74 2.89
N ASP A 112 2.29 8.52 3.93
CA ASP A 112 2.95 9.80 4.28
C ASP A 112 4.14 9.61 5.24
#